data_AF-A0A836IYI4-F1
#
_entry.id   AF-A0A836IYI4-F1
#
_cell.length_a   1.000
_cell.length_b   1.000
_cell.length_c   1.000
_cell.angle_alpha   90.00
_cell.angle_beta   90.00
_cell.angle_gamma   90.00
#
_symmetry.space_group_name_H-M   'P 1'
#
loop_
_entity.id
_entity.type
_entity.pdbx_description
1 polymer ?
#
loop_
_entity_poly.entity_id
_entity_poly.type
_entity_poly.pdbx_seq_one_letter_code
_entity_poly.pdbx_strand_id
1 'polypeptide(L)'
;MMTDRTLGTLLLACNSSFFVYYVLWIGVMPFVDESHFTQALFPPREYGLLLAALVFTTALGVGMSVGSVHTIWRTGYVQPT
;
A
#
# COMPACT_ATOMS: atom_id res chain seq x y z
N MET A 1 14.38 -25.22 -2.17
CA MET A 1 13.32 -25.34 -1.15
C MET A 1 13.58 -24.56 0.13
N MET A 2 14.79 -24.58 0.73
CA MET A 2 15.09 -23.75 1.93
C MET A 2 15.23 -22.26 1.60
N THR A 3 15.81 -21.90 0.45
CA THR A 3 16.01 -20.51 0.01
C THR A 3 14.70 -19.74 -0.12
N ASP A 4 13.67 -20.35 -0.71
CA ASP A 4 12.37 -19.71 -0.94
C ASP A 4 11.64 -19.41 0.38
N ARG A 5 11.74 -20.32 1.36
CA ARG A 5 11.14 -20.16 2.69
C ARG A 5 11.85 -19.08 3.50
N THR A 6 13.18 -19.03 3.43
CA THR A 6 13.97 -17.99 4.11
C THR A 6 13.68 -16.61 3.51
N LEU A 7 13.61 -16.49 2.19
CA LEU A 7 13.21 -15.24 1.51
C LEU A 7 11.80 -14.81 1.91
N GLY A 8 10.83 -15.72 1.88
CA GLY A 8 9.46 -15.41 2.29
C GLY A 8 9.36 -14.95 3.74
N THR A 9 10.12 -15.56 4.64
CA THR A 9 10.17 -15.17 6.06
C THR A 9 10.81 -13.79 6.23
N LEU A 10 11.89 -13.51 5.50
CA LEU A 10 12.56 -12.20 5.52
C LEU A 10 11.64 -11.09 4.99
N LEU A 11 10.97 -11.32 3.85
CA LEU A 11 10.01 -10.37 3.29
C LEU A 11 8.84 -10.13 4.25
N LEU A 12 8.31 -11.18 4.88
CA LEU A 12 7.20 -11.06 5.83
C LEU A 12 7.60 -10.23 7.06
N ALA A 13 8.78 -10.49 7.61
CA ALA A 13 9.32 -9.73 8.74
C ALA A 13 9.55 -8.27 8.38
N CYS A 14 10.16 -8.02 7.21
CA CYS A 14 10.42 -6.68 6.70
C CYS A 14 9.12 -5.90 6.47
N ASN A 15 8.15 -6.51 5.77
CA ASN A 15 6.84 -5.93 5.52
C ASN A 15 6.07 -5.66 6.82
N SER A 16 6.12 -6.58 7.79
CA SER A 16 5.50 -6.37 9.11
C SER A 16 6.12 -5.19 9.84
N SER A 17 7.45 -5.03 9.78
CA SER A 17 8.14 -3.90 10.39
C SER A 17 7.69 -2.57 9.79
N PHE A 18 7.60 -2.48 8.46
CA PHE A 18 7.11 -1.28 7.77
C PHE A 18 5.63 -1.00 8.10
N PHE A 19 4.81 -2.04 8.19
CA PHE A 19 3.41 -1.90 8.56
C PHE A 19 3.25 -1.35 9.98
N VAL A 20 4.00 -1.88 10.95
CA VAL A 20 3.98 -1.36 12.33
C VAL A 20 4.43 0.10 12.37
N TYR A 21 5.51 0.45 11.64
CA TYR A 21 5.95 1.85 11.52
C TYR A 21 4.84 2.75 10.97
N TYR A 22 4.14 2.31 9.92
CA TYR A 22 3.04 3.08 9.32
C TYR A 22 1.84 3.24 10.27
N VAL A 23 1.43 2.18 10.97
CA VAL A 23 0.34 2.24 11.96
C VAL A 23 0.69 3.17 13.11
N LEU A 24 1.93 3.10 13.62
CA LEU A 24 2.43 4.02 14.63
C LEU A 24 2.48 5.46 14.08
N TRP A 25 2.90 5.65 12.84
CA TRP A 25 2.96 6.95 12.21
C TRP A 25 1.56 7.60 12.10
N ILE A 26 0.56 6.92 11.56
CA ILE A 26 -0.81 7.46 11.46
C ILE A 26 -1.51 7.56 12.82
N GLY A 27 -1.29 6.57 13.68
CA GLY A 27 -1.99 6.45 14.96
C GLY A 27 -1.43 7.36 16.04
N VAL A 28 -0.11 7.54 16.13
CA VAL A 28 0.55 8.28 17.22
C VAL A 28 0.72 9.76 16.88
N MET A 29 0.98 10.12 15.62
CA MET A 29 1.14 11.53 15.19
C MET A 29 0.00 12.48 15.59
N PRO A 30 -1.30 12.11 15.51
CA PRO A 30 -2.36 13.04 15.93
C PRO A 30 -2.34 13.36 17.43
N PHE A 31 -1.62 12.60 18.24
CA PHE A 31 -1.51 12.79 19.68
C PHE A 31 -0.18 13.43 20.12
N VAL A 32 0.77 13.66 19.20
CA VAL A 32 2.08 14.25 19.49
C VAL A 32 2.07 15.73 19.13
N ASP A 33 2.45 16.59 20.09
CA ASP A 33 2.59 18.03 19.89
C ASP A 33 3.73 18.40 18.92
N GLU A 34 3.50 19.42 18.08
CA GLU A 34 4.42 19.90 17.02
C GLU A 34 5.79 20.44 17.53
N SER A 35 5.98 20.55 18.85
CA SER A 35 7.20 21.11 19.45
C SER A 35 8.25 20.08 19.86
N HIS A 36 8.02 18.78 19.62
CA HIS A 36 8.90 17.71 20.09
C HIS A 36 9.90 17.18 19.04
N PHE A 37 11.10 16.85 19.51
CA PHE A 37 12.19 16.21 18.75
C PHE A 37 11.77 14.96 17.96
N THR A 38 10.70 14.28 18.39
CA THR A 38 10.09 13.12 17.73
C THR A 38 9.66 13.40 16.28
N GLN A 39 9.40 14.66 15.91
CA GLN A 39 9.05 15.07 14.55
C GLN A 39 10.21 14.92 13.54
N ALA A 40 11.46 14.74 14.01
CA ALA A 40 12.57 14.37 13.13
C ALA A 40 12.51 12.90 12.69
N LEU A 41 11.81 12.04 13.45
CA LEU A 41 11.69 10.61 13.16
C LEU A 41 10.45 10.28 12.30
N PHE A 42 9.45 11.17 12.30
CA PHE A 42 8.19 10.98 11.58
C PHE A 42 7.97 12.12 10.57
N PRO A 43 7.81 11.82 9.27
CA PRO A 43 7.47 12.83 8.28
C PRO A 43 6.11 13.48 8.59
N PRO A 44 5.79 14.66 8.02
CA PRO A 44 4.57 15.40 8.33
C PRO A 44 3.30 14.55 8.18
N ARG A 45 2.34 14.73 9.10
CA ARG A 45 1.11 13.92 9.23
C ARG A 45 0.32 13.78 7.93
N GLU A 46 0.33 14.83 7.12
CA GLU A 46 -0.40 14.91 5.84
C GLU A 46 0.06 13.83 4.87
N TYR A 47 1.37 13.53 4.86
CA TYR A 47 1.92 12.48 4.00
C TYR A 47 1.44 11.09 4.39
N GLY A 48 1.21 10.83 5.68
CA GLY A 48 0.72 9.55 6.13
C GLY A 48 -0.65 9.21 5.52
N LEU A 49 -1.60 10.16 5.60
CA LEU A 49 -2.94 9.99 5.04
C LEU A 49 -2.91 9.96 3.51
N LEU A 50 -2.10 10.82 2.88
CA LEU A 50 -1.93 10.86 1.42
C LEU A 50 -1.37 9.54 0.87
N LEU A 51 -0.43 8.90 1.58
CA LEU A 51 0.12 7.62 1.19
C LEU A 51 -0.97 6.53 1.11
N ALA A 52 -1.84 6.43 2.14
CA ALA A 52 -2.96 5.50 2.13
C ALA A 52 -3.93 5.79 0.98
N ALA A 53 -4.31 7.06 0.80
CA ALA A 53 -5.21 7.46 -0.26
C ALA A 53 -4.64 7.12 -1.65
N LEU A 54 -3.35 7.39 -1.87
CA LEU A 54 -2.67 7.08 -3.13
C LEU A 54 -2.63 5.58 -3.40
N VAL A 55 -2.25 4.75 -2.42
CA VAL A 55 -2.22 3.29 -2.60
C VAL A 55 -3.61 2.74 -2.90
N PHE A 56 -4.63 3.19 -2.17
CA PHE A 56 -5.99 2.67 -2.35
C PHE A 56 -6.60 3.08 -3.70
N THR A 57 -6.45 4.35 -4.08
CA THR A 57 -6.97 4.88 -5.35
C THR A 57 -6.27 4.25 -6.54
N THR A 58 -4.94 4.11 -6.50
CA THR A 58 -4.18 3.45 -7.57
C THR A 58 -4.51 1.97 -7.67
N ALA A 59 -4.58 1.24 -6.54
CA ALA A 59 -4.93 -0.18 -6.54
C ALA A 59 -6.33 -0.43 -7.12
N LEU A 60 -7.33 0.37 -6.71
CA LEU A 60 -8.68 0.28 -7.26
C LEU A 60 -8.73 0.66 -8.74
N GLY A 61 -8.09 1.77 -9.13
CA GLY A 61 -8.07 2.22 -10.52
C GLY A 61 -7.44 1.18 -11.46
N VAL A 62 -6.29 0.63 -11.07
CA VAL A 62 -5.61 -0.42 -11.83
C VAL A 62 -6.42 -1.71 -11.82
N GLY A 63 -6.95 -2.14 -10.66
CA GLY A 63 -7.75 -3.35 -10.53
C GLY A 63 -9.01 -3.32 -11.40
N MET A 64 -9.73 -2.21 -11.41
CA MET A 64 -10.92 -2.01 -12.25
C MET A 64 -10.55 -2.00 -13.74
N SER A 65 -9.46 -1.35 -14.11
CA SER A 65 -8.99 -1.28 -15.50
C SER A 65 -8.62 -2.67 -16.02
N VAL A 66 -7.79 -3.41 -15.26
CA VAL A 66 -7.37 -4.77 -15.62
C VAL A 66 -8.57 -5.72 -15.62
N GLY A 67 -9.47 -5.61 -14.65
CA GLY A 67 -10.69 -6.43 -14.57
C GLY A 67 -11.63 -6.20 -15.75
N SER A 68 -11.80 -4.94 -16.16
CA SER A 68 -12.61 -4.57 -17.34
C SER A 68 -12.00 -5.15 -18.61
N VAL A 69 -10.70 -4.94 -18.81
CA VAL A 69 -9.96 -5.53 -19.94
C VAL A 69 -10.15 -7.04 -19.95
N HIS A 70 -9.82 -7.72 -18.86
CA HIS A 70 -9.95 -9.17 -18.74
C HIS A 70 -11.37 -9.68 -19.04
N THR A 71 -12.40 -8.94 -18.60
CA THR A 71 -13.80 -9.28 -18.90
C THR A 71 -14.11 -9.18 -20.39
N ILE A 72 -13.66 -8.12 -21.05
CA ILE A 72 -13.83 -7.91 -22.51
C ILE A 72 -13.14 -9.03 -23.29
N TRP A 73 -11.89 -9.35 -22.95
CA TRP A 73 -11.15 -10.46 -23.58
C TRP A 73 -11.84 -11.80 -23.39
N ARG A 74 -12.48 -12.04 -22.23
CA ARG A 74 -13.21 -13.30 -21.97
C ARG A 74 -14.59 -13.39 -22.64
N THR A 75 -15.21 -12.26 -23.00
CA THR A 75 -16.57 -12.25 -23.54
C THR A 75 -16.65 -12.16 -25.07
N GLY A 76 -15.52 -11.95 -25.77
CA GLY A 76 -15.45 -12.14 -27.22
C GLY A 76 -16.36 -11.22 -28.04
N TYR A 77 -16.63 -9.99 -27.57
CA TYR A 77 -17.49 -9.00 -28.24
C TYR A 77 -16.89 -8.38 -29.52
N VAL A 78 -16.29 -9.21 -30.38
CA VAL A 78 -16.00 -8.85 -31.76
C VAL A 78 -16.66 -9.91 -32.63
N GLN A 79 -17.95 -9.71 -32.94
CA GLN A 79 -18.57 -10.42 -34.04
C GLN A 79 -18.11 -9.72 -35.32
N PRO A 80 -17.32 -10.37 -36.21
CA PRO A 80 -17.00 -9.78 -37.49
C PRO A 80 -18.30 -9.75 -38.32
N THR A 81 -18.83 -8.55 -38.53
CA THR A 81 -19.79 -8.27 -39.61
C THR A 81 -19.11 -8.35 -40.95
#